data_AF-A0A964GHT2-F1
#
_entry.id   AF-A0A964GHT2-F1
#
_cell.length_a   1.000
_cell.length_b   1.000
_cell.length_c   1.000
_cell.angle_alpha   90.00
_cell.angle_beta   90.00
_cell.angle_gamma   90.00
#
_symmetry.space_group_name_H-M   'P 1'
#
loop_
_entity.id
_entity.type
_entity.pdbx_description
1 polymer ?
#
loop_
_entity_poly.entity_id
_entity_poly.type
_entity_poly.pdbx_seq_one_letter_code
_entity_poly.pdbx_strand_id
1 'polypeptide(L)'
;MKMPGRSPNACLQLDYVRDTLFGPVAQRVECQCQLAALTLQGRPALRLHICPPLPDKVDRAHSVAFIWDGRDYRGVVRDHGKCGDGGLNLLLELQ
;
A
#
# COMPACT_ATOMS: atom_id res chain seq x y z
N MET A 1 -1.25 -13.05 -13.62
CA MET A 1 -0.32 -13.66 -12.64
C MET A 1 -1.01 -13.72 -11.28
N LYS A 2 -1.28 -14.93 -10.76
CA LYS A 2 -1.77 -15.12 -9.38
C LYS A 2 -0.58 -14.92 -8.43
N MET A 3 -0.64 -13.93 -7.56
CA MET A 3 0.35 -13.77 -6.49
C MET A 3 0.04 -14.81 -5.40
N PRO A 4 0.93 -15.77 -5.10
CA PRO A 4 0.72 -16.70 -4.00
C PRO A 4 0.77 -15.96 -2.65
N GLY A 5 -0.16 -16.27 -1.74
CA GLY A 5 -0.18 -15.69 -0.38
C GLY A 5 -0.89 -14.34 -0.23
N ARG A 6 -1.70 -13.93 -1.21
CA ARG A 6 -2.49 -12.69 -1.14
C ARG A 6 -3.74 -12.90 -0.27
N SER A 7 -3.97 -12.00 0.68
CA SER A 7 -5.16 -11.95 1.51
C SER A 7 -6.41 -11.68 0.66
N PRO A 8 -7.62 -12.03 1.15
CA PRO A 8 -8.85 -11.63 0.48
C PRO A 8 -8.93 -10.11 0.31
N ASN A 9 -9.72 -9.65 -0.66
CA ASN A 9 -9.97 -8.22 -0.81
C ASN A 9 -10.69 -7.71 0.44
N ALA A 10 -10.16 -6.66 1.06
CA ALA A 10 -10.79 -6.00 2.18
C ALA A 10 -10.79 -4.50 1.96
N CYS A 11 -11.86 -3.88 2.44
CA CYS A 11 -11.94 -2.44 2.55
C CYS A 11 -11.16 -1.99 3.78
N LEU A 12 -10.24 -1.04 3.62
CA LEU A 12 -9.56 -0.41 4.74
C LEU A 12 -9.40 1.09 4.54
N GLN A 13 -9.13 1.78 5.64
CA GLN A 13 -8.66 3.16 5.62
C GLN A 13 -7.14 3.17 5.46
N LEU A 14 -6.70 3.67 4.31
CA LEU A 14 -5.30 3.86 3.98
C LEU A 14 -4.93 5.32 4.27
N ASP A 15 -4.05 5.49 5.25
CA ASP A 15 -3.36 6.74 5.50
C ASP A 15 -2.07 6.75 4.69
N TYR A 16 -1.83 7.78 3.90
CA TYR A 16 -0.59 7.92 3.14
C TYR A 16 -0.06 9.34 3.18
N VAL A 17 1.26 9.45 3.15
CA VAL A 17 1.96 10.72 3.11
C VAL A 17 2.68 10.83 1.77
N ARG A 18 2.47 11.96 1.10
CA ARG A 18 3.20 12.33 -0.12
C ARG A 18 4.03 13.56 0.14
N ASP A 19 5.25 13.57 -0.38
CA ASP A 19 6.08 14.76 -0.38
C ASP A 19 5.61 15.70 -1.50
N THR A 20 5.41 16.96 -1.14
CA THR A 20 5.08 18.02 -2.09
C THR A 20 6.09 19.15 -1.97
N LEU A 21 6.11 20.07 -2.94
CA LEU A 21 6.95 21.26 -2.88
C LEU A 21 6.66 22.16 -1.66
N PHE A 22 5.50 21.99 -1.04
CA PHE A 22 5.07 22.75 0.14
C PHE A 22 5.16 21.93 1.44
N GLY A 23 5.86 20.80 1.41
CA GLY A 23 6.02 19.89 2.55
C GLY A 23 5.21 18.59 2.43
N PRO A 24 5.30 17.70 3.43
CA PRO A 24 4.57 16.45 3.44
C PRO A 24 3.07 16.69 3.62
N VAL A 25 2.27 16.04 2.77
CA VAL A 25 0.81 16.08 2.84
C VAL A 25 0.32 14.68 3.20
N ALA A 26 -0.33 14.57 4.36
CA ALA A 26 -1.02 13.36 4.78
C ALA A 26 -2.43 13.34 4.22
N GLN A 27 -2.87 12.19 3.73
CA GLN A 27 -4.23 11.94 3.27
C GLN A 27 -4.73 10.60 3.78
N ARG A 28 -6.04 10.57 4.01
CA ARG A 28 -6.77 9.37 4.39
C ARG A 28 -7.77 9.04 3.29
N VAL A 29 -7.81 7.79 2.86
CA VAL A 29 -8.77 7.31 1.87
C VAL A 29 -9.25 5.92 2.22
N GLU A 30 -10.52 5.63 1.94
CA GLU A 30 -11.05 4.28 2.00
C GLU A 30 -10.85 3.59 0.65
N CYS A 31 -10.24 2.40 0.64
CA CYS A 31 -9.98 1.67 -0.59
C CYS A 31 -10.05 0.16 -0.40
N GLN A 32 -10.34 -0.54 -1.50
CA GLN A 32 -10.32 -2.00 -1.56
C GLN A 32 -8.89 -2.43 -1.86
N CYS A 33 -8.32 -3.26 -1.00
CA CYS A 33 -6.97 -3.74 -1.19
C CYS A 33 -6.76 -5.15 -0.66
N GLN A 34 -5.62 -5.70 -1.05
CA GLN A 34 -5.19 -7.02 -0.65
C GLN A 34 -3.72 -6.94 -0.26
N LEU A 35 -3.34 -7.74 0.73
CA LEU A 35 -2.00 -7.80 1.27
C LEU A 35 -1.33 -9.12 0.95
N ALA A 36 -0.05 -9.06 0.63
CA ALA A 36 0.81 -10.22 0.61
C ALA A 36 2.05 -9.93 1.46
N ALA A 37 2.32 -10.79 2.44
CA ALA A 37 3.55 -10.72 3.21
C ALA A 37 4.73 -11.14 2.33
N LEU A 38 5.85 -10.43 2.45
CA LEU A 38 7.09 -10.75 1.75
C LEU A 38 8.30 -10.37 2.58
N THR A 39 9.47 -10.71 2.07
CA THR A 39 10.74 -10.33 2.67
C THR A 39 11.53 -9.53 1.64
N LEU A 40 11.92 -8.31 2.00
CA LEU A 40 12.74 -7.46 1.15
C LEU A 40 14.13 -7.38 1.78
N GLN A 41 15.14 -7.96 1.12
CA GLN A 41 16.54 -7.93 1.59
C GLN A 41 16.72 -8.40 3.05
N GLY A 42 15.99 -9.44 3.46
CA GLY A 42 16.04 -9.97 4.83
C GLY A 42 15.21 -9.19 5.86
N ARG A 43 14.48 -8.13 5.45
CA ARG A 43 13.58 -7.35 6.30
C ARG A 43 12.12 -7.69 6.04
N PRO A 44 11.25 -7.59 7.06
CA PRO A 44 9.82 -7.76 6.87
C PRO A 44 9.27 -6.69 5.93
N ALA A 45 8.53 -7.13 4.91
CA ALA A 45 7.95 -6.26 3.90
C ALA A 45 6.53 -6.72 3.56
N LEU A 46 5.76 -5.83 2.97
CA LEU A 46 4.40 -6.12 2.52
C LEU A 46 4.20 -5.63 1.11
N ARG A 47 3.40 -6.35 0.33
CA ARG A 47 2.89 -5.87 -0.95
C ARG A 47 1.42 -5.56 -0.73
N LEU A 48 1.11 -4.28 -0.77
CA LEU A 48 -0.25 -3.77 -0.72
C LEU A 48 -0.72 -3.57 -2.15
N HIS A 49 -1.70 -4.35 -2.58
CA HIS A 49 -2.34 -4.14 -3.86
C HIS A 49 -3.66 -3.42 -3.67
N ILE A 50 -3.76 -2.23 -4.23
CA ILE A 50 -4.96 -1.40 -4.25
C ILE A 50 -5.74 -1.72 -5.52
N CYS A 51 -6.97 -2.16 -5.34
CA CYS A 51 -7.89 -2.48 -6.43
C CYS A 51 -8.52 -1.19 -6.97
N PRO A 52 -8.92 -1.15 -8.25
CA PRO A 52 -9.73 -0.07 -8.78
C PRO A 52 -11.06 0.09 -8.00
N PRO A 53 -11.58 1.32 -7.82
CA PRO A 53 -11.00 2.59 -8.27
C PRO A 53 -9.78 3.01 -7.44
N LEU A 54 -8.72 3.46 -8.10
CA LEU A 54 -7.49 3.89 -7.43
C LEU A 54 -7.71 5.25 -6.75
N PRO A 55 -7.31 5.40 -5.47
CA PRO A 55 -7.27 6.69 -4.81
C PRO A 55 -6.37 7.70 -5.54
N ASP A 56 -6.74 8.99 -5.46
CA ASP A 56 -5.98 10.06 -6.08
C ASP A 56 -4.55 10.10 -5.54
N LYS A 57 -3.55 10.12 -6.44
CA LYS A 57 -2.12 10.31 -6.14
C LYS A 57 -1.48 9.31 -5.17
N VAL A 58 -2.10 8.15 -4.93
CA VAL A 58 -1.52 7.12 -4.03
C VAL A 58 -0.23 6.51 -4.61
N ASP A 59 -0.02 6.59 -5.92
CA ASP A 59 1.23 6.25 -6.60
C ASP A 59 2.42 7.14 -6.16
N ARG A 60 2.13 8.32 -5.62
CA ARG A 60 3.14 9.27 -5.10
C ARG A 60 3.32 9.19 -3.59
N ALA A 61 2.72 8.21 -2.93
CA ALA A 61 2.91 8.00 -1.50
C ALA A 61 4.36 7.60 -1.21
N HIS A 62 4.98 8.26 -0.23
CA HIS A 62 6.29 7.89 0.30
C HIS A 62 6.17 6.96 1.51
N SER A 63 5.12 7.15 2.32
CA SER A 63 4.81 6.25 3.44
C SER A 63 3.31 6.00 3.53
N VAL A 64 2.96 4.84 4.07
CA VAL A 64 1.57 4.43 4.29
C VAL A 64 1.41 3.86 5.69
N ALA A 65 0.21 4.02 6.23
CA ALA A 65 -0.26 3.40 7.45
C ALA A 65 -1.70 2.91 7.25
N PHE A 66 -2.03 1.77 7.82
CA PHE A 66 -3.37 1.21 7.75
C PHE A 66 -3.56 0.17 8.85
N ILE A 67 -4.81 -0.13 9.16
CA ILE A 67 -5.17 -1.22 10.07
C ILE A 67 -5.62 -2.41 9.23
N TRP A 68 -5.03 -3.58 9.47
CA TRP A 68 -5.45 -4.84 8.86
C TRP A 68 -5.63 -5.89 9.95
N ASP A 69 -6.82 -6.50 9.99
CA ASP A 69 -7.16 -7.54 10.97
C ASP A 69 -6.87 -7.11 12.43
N GLY A 70 -7.21 -5.85 12.76
CA GLY A 70 -6.99 -5.27 14.08
C GLY A 70 -5.54 -4.93 14.42
N ARG A 71 -4.60 -5.04 13.47
CA ARG A 71 -3.19 -4.65 13.65
C ARG A 71 -2.85 -3.41 12.87
N ASP A 72 -2.15 -2.48 13.51
CA ASP A 72 -1.56 -1.32 12.85
C ASP A 72 -0.34 -1.73 12.02
N TYR A 73 -0.35 -1.34 10.76
CA TYR A 73 0.78 -1.49 9.85
C TYR A 73 1.26 -0.11 9.44
N ARG A 74 2.59 0.07 9.45
CA ARG A 74 3.25 1.26 8.94
C ARG A 74 4.43 0.83 8.08
N GLY A 75 4.52 1.41 6.90
CA GLY A 75 5.59 1.06 5.97
C GLY A 75 5.99 2.22 5.06
N VAL A 76 7.25 2.19 4.65
CA VAL A 76 7.79 3.10 3.64
C VAL A 76 7.59 2.47 2.27
N VAL A 77 7.05 3.24 1.33
CA VAL A 77 6.88 2.81 -0.06
C VAL A 77 8.25 2.78 -0.72
N ARG A 78 8.70 1.58 -1.08
CA ARG A 78 9.98 1.35 -1.78
C ARG A 78 9.82 1.32 -3.29
N ASP A 79 8.69 0.80 -3.75
CA ASP A 79 8.40 0.68 -5.16
C ASP A 79 6.88 0.69 -5.40
N HIS A 80 6.46 1.11 -6.58
CA HIS A 80 5.08 1.08 -7.02
C HIS A 80 4.98 0.55 -8.46
N GLY A 81 3.99 -0.30 -8.72
CA GLY A 81 3.81 -0.91 -10.02
C GLY A 81 2.34 -1.06 -10.38
N LYS A 82 1.94 -0.49 -11.53
CA LYS A 82 0.61 -0.73 -12.09
C LYS A 82 0.47 -2.20 -12.45
N CYS A 83 -0.68 -2.78 -12.11
CA CYS A 83 -0.99 -4.16 -12.41
C CYS A 83 -1.95 -4.23 -13.61
N GLY A 84 -1.91 -5.33 -14.36
CA GLY A 84 -2.71 -5.51 -15.57
C GLY A 84 -4.22 -5.57 -15.33
N ASP A 85 -4.65 -5.67 -14.07
CA ASP A 85 -6.04 -5.56 -13.63
C ASP A 85 -6.49 -4.11 -13.39
N GLY A 86 -5.63 -3.12 -13.69
CA GLY A 86 -5.88 -1.70 -13.44
C GLY A 86 -5.59 -1.27 -12.00
N GLY A 87 -5.20 -2.21 -11.13
CA GLY A 87 -4.81 -1.95 -9.76
C GLY A 87 -3.39 -1.40 -9.63
N LEU A 88 -3.02 -1.03 -8.41
CA LEU A 88 -1.69 -0.53 -8.06
C LEU A 88 -1.08 -1.41 -6.97
N ASN A 89 0.11 -1.94 -7.22
CA ASN A 89 0.91 -2.59 -6.20
C ASN A 89 1.86 -1.57 -5.57
N LEU A 90 1.85 -1.50 -4.25
CA LEU A 90 2.85 -0.80 -3.45
C LEU A 90 3.71 -1.84 -2.74
N LEU A 91 5.03 -1.72 -2.87
CA LEU A 91 6.00 -2.47 -2.09
C LEU A 91 6.35 -1.66 -0.85
N LEU A 92 6.05 -2.21 0.31
CA LEU A 92 6.21 -1.55 1.61
C LEU A 92 7.32 -2.25 2.39
N GLU A 93 8.31 -1.49 2.85
CA GLU A 93 9.22 -1.93 3.91
C GLU A 93 8.59 -1.57 5.25
N LEU A 94 8.34 -2.56 6.10
CA LEU A 94 7.74 -2.33 7.41
C LEU A 94 8.76 -1.67 8.36
N GLN A 95 8.26 -0.77 9.21
CA GLN A 95 9.05 -0.06 10.23
C GLN A 95 8.73 -0.56 11.64
#